data_AF-A0A259ITJ4-F1
#
_entry.id   AF-A0A259ITJ4-F1
#
_cell.length_a   1.000
_cell.length_b   1.000
_cell.length_c   1.000
_cell.angle_alpha   90.00
_cell.angle_beta   90.00
_cell.angle_gamma   90.00
#
_symmetry.space_group_name_H-M   'P 1'
#
loop_
_entity.id
_entity.type
_entity.pdbx_description
1 polymer ?
#
loop_
_entity_poly.entity_id
_entity_poly.type
_entity_poly.pdbx_seq_one_letter_code
_entity_poly.pdbx_strand_id
1 'polypeptide(L)'
;MIRYTLNCLQGHQFESWFPSSESYEKQRGLSLVACPHCGSTAVEKAIMAPAVARTDRAPAPAPDAPPAAAAPVALMPEGEQHLRRLLKELRDHVTQNA
;
A
#
# COMPACT_ATOMS: atom_id res chain seq x y z
N MET A 1 -15.09 -4.08 2.14
CA MET A 1 -13.89 -3.23 2.20
C MET A 1 -13.97 -2.18 1.10
N ILE A 2 -13.61 -0.95 1.43
CA ILE A 2 -13.65 0.24 0.56
C ILE A 2 -12.22 0.75 0.43
N ARG A 3 -11.79 1.04 -0.80
CA ARG A 3 -10.50 1.65 -1.09
C ARG A 3 -10.64 3.18 -1.10
N TYR A 4 -9.83 3.87 -0.31
CA TYR A 4 -9.72 5.32 -0.36
C TYR A 4 -8.32 5.73 -0.79
N THR A 5 -8.27 6.75 -1.65
CA THR A 5 -7.06 7.52 -1.93
C THR A 5 -6.99 8.66 -0.93
N LEU A 6 -5.89 8.77 -0.19
CA LEU A 6 -5.67 9.72 0.87
C LEU A 6 -4.48 10.62 0.53
N ASN A 7 -4.56 11.88 0.93
CA ASN A 7 -3.46 12.83 0.88
C ASN A 7 -3.09 13.28 2.30
N CYS A 8 -1.81 13.43 2.59
CA CYS A 8 -1.36 14.06 3.83
C CYS A 8 -1.07 15.55 3.63
N LEU A 9 -0.90 16.30 4.72
CA LEU A 9 -0.52 17.73 4.67
C LEU A 9 0.76 18.04 3.88
N GLN A 10 1.65 17.07 3.73
CA GLN A 10 2.89 17.20 2.94
C GLN A 10 2.70 16.89 1.45
N GLY A 11 1.45 16.64 1.01
CA GLY A 11 1.13 16.36 -0.38
C GLY A 11 1.39 14.93 -0.85
N HIS A 12 1.80 14.01 0.04
CA HIS A 12 1.94 12.61 -0.33
C HIS A 12 0.57 11.97 -0.52
N GLN A 13 0.37 11.36 -1.69
CA GLN A 13 -0.82 10.59 -2.02
C GLN A 13 -0.54 9.10 -1.80
N PHE A 14 -1.45 8.40 -1.13
CA PHE A 14 -1.36 6.96 -0.90
C PHE A 14 -2.75 6.34 -0.82
N GLU A 15 -2.82 5.01 -0.89
CA GLU A 15 -4.07 4.27 -0.83
C GLU A 15 -4.18 3.43 0.43
N SER A 16 -5.40 3.31 0.96
CA SER A 16 -5.68 2.44 2.10
C SER A 16 -7.08 1.82 2.00
N TRP A 17 -7.23 0.66 2.64
CA TRP A 17 -8.45 -0.15 2.63
C TRP A 17 -9.12 -0.11 4.00
N PHE A 18 -10.39 0.22 4.02
CA PHE A 18 -11.20 0.30 5.24
C PHE A 18 -12.40 -0.65 5.14
N PRO A 19 -12.87 -1.26 6.24
CA PRO A 19 -14.01 -2.15 6.19
C PRO A 19 -15.31 -1.42 5.80
N SER A 20 -15.50 -0.19 6.29
CA SER A 20 -16.62 0.70 5.96
C SER A 20 -16.18 2.18 5.95
N SER A 21 -17.02 3.07 5.42
CA SER A 21 -16.79 4.53 5.45
C SER A 21 -16.75 5.08 6.87
N GLU A 22 -17.64 4.59 7.74
CA GLU A 22 -17.69 4.95 9.16
C GLU A 22 -16.40 4.55 9.90
N SER A 23 -15.81 3.40 9.54
CA SER A 23 -14.54 2.95 10.13
C SER A 23 -13.39 3.89 9.77
N TYR A 24 -13.36 4.39 8.54
CA TYR A 24 -12.39 5.42 8.14
C TYR A 24 -12.55 6.69 8.97
N GLU A 25 -13.78 7.19 9.13
CA GLU A 25 -13.99 8.44 9.87
C GLU A 25 -13.65 8.31 11.36
N LYS A 26 -13.97 7.17 11.98
CA LYS A 26 -13.53 6.85 13.35
C LYS A 26 -12.01 6.82 13.46
N GLN A 27 -11.32 6.08 12.59
CA GLN A 27 -9.85 5.96 12.63
C GLN A 27 -9.16 7.29 12.35
N ARG A 28 -9.68 8.09 11.40
CA ARG A 28 -9.18 9.44 11.12
C ARG A 28 -9.39 10.37 12.32
N GLY A 29 -10.57 10.36 12.94
CA GLY A 29 -10.88 11.17 14.12
C GLY A 29 -9.98 10.84 15.33
N LEU A 30 -9.57 9.58 15.46
CA LEU A 30 -8.61 9.11 16.46
C LEU A 30 -7.15 9.27 16.04
N SER A 31 -6.87 9.88 14.88
CA SER A 31 -5.51 10.03 14.33
C SER A 31 -4.75 8.70 14.15
N LEU A 32 -5.46 7.59 13.94
CA LEU A 32 -4.89 6.25 13.76
C LEU A 32 -4.46 5.97 12.30
N VAL A 33 -4.74 6.89 11.38
CA VAL A 33 -4.34 6.78 9.98
C VAL A 33 -3.12 7.65 9.76
N ALA A 34 -1.96 7.03 9.56
CA ALA A 34 -0.69 7.72 9.32
C ALA A 34 -0.25 7.63 7.86
N CYS A 35 0.39 8.69 7.37
CA CYS A 35 1.05 8.68 6.08
C CYS A 35 2.29 7.76 6.11
N PRO A 36 2.43 6.80 5.19
CA PRO A 36 3.57 5.88 5.18
C PRO A 36 4.89 6.55 4.79
N HIS A 37 4.85 7.77 4.22
CA HIS A 37 6.04 8.50 3.77
C HIS A 37 6.61 9.44 4.83
N CYS A 38 5.75 10.13 5.59
CA CYS A 38 6.19 11.14 6.56
C CYS A 38 5.68 10.92 7.98
N GLY A 39 4.85 9.90 8.23
CA GLY A 39 4.29 9.60 9.55
C GLY A 39 3.20 10.56 10.02
N SER A 40 2.88 11.62 9.26
CA SER A 40 1.80 12.55 9.61
C SER A 40 0.45 11.84 9.69
N THR A 41 -0.30 12.08 10.76
CA THR A 41 -1.68 11.62 10.94
C THR A 41 -2.72 12.60 10.38
N ALA A 42 -2.28 13.79 9.98
CA ALA A 42 -3.11 14.77 9.30
C ALA A 42 -3.28 14.34 7.83
N VAL A 43 -4.29 13.48 7.61
CA VAL A 43 -4.65 12.91 6.32
C VAL A 43 -6.10 13.24 5.96
N GLU A 44 -6.37 13.41 4.68
CA GLU A 44 -7.67 13.72 4.12
C GLU A 44 -7.98 12.87 2.88
N LYS A 45 -9.27 12.68 2.58
CA LYS A 45 -9.70 11.97 1.38
C LYS A 45 -9.28 12.82 0.17
N ALA A 46 -8.53 12.24 -0.75
CA ALA A 46 -8.21 12.92 -2.00
C ALA A 46 -9.50 13.13 -2.82
N ILE A 47 -9.63 14.30 -3.46
CA ILE A 47 -10.75 14.55 -4.38
C ILE A 47 -10.55 13.65 -5.60
N MET A 48 -11.47 12.71 -5.81
CA MET A 48 -11.45 11.84 -6.98
C MET A 48 -12.06 12.59 -8.16
N ALA A 49 -11.21 13.17 -9.02
CA ALA A 49 -11.69 13.76 -10.27
C ALA A 49 -12.00 12.64 -11.28
N PRO A 50 -13.19 12.59 -11.89
CA PRO A 50 -13.46 11.65 -12.97
C PRO A 50 -12.52 11.93 -14.15
N ALA A 51 -11.95 10.89 -14.74
CA ALA A 51 -11.17 10.99 -15.96
C ALA A 51 -12.14 11.31 -17.13
N VAL A 52 -12.41 12.60 -17.34
CA VAL A 52 -13.19 13.05 -18.50
C VAL A 52 -12.28 12.94 -19.73
N ALA A 53 -12.56 11.94 -20.58
CA ALA A 53 -11.89 11.82 -21.86
C ALA A 53 -12.21 13.05 -22.72
N ARG A 54 -11.18 13.86 -22.98
CA ARG A 54 -11.24 14.98 -23.91
C ARG A 54 -11.11 14.44 -25.34
N THR A 55 -12.13 14.63 -26.18
CA THR A 55 -12.13 14.18 -27.57
C THR A 55 -11.32 15.08 -28.50
N ASP A 56 -10.86 16.23 -28.01
CA ASP A 56 -10.14 17.26 -28.76
C ASP A 56 -8.60 17.14 -28.67
N ARG A 57 -8.08 16.12 -27.97
CA ARG A 57 -6.64 15.93 -27.80
C ARG A 57 -6.21 14.58 -28.36
N ALA A 58 -5.25 14.61 -29.29
CA ALA A 58 -4.58 13.41 -29.79
C ALA A 58 -3.93 12.66 -28.60
N PRO A 59 -4.02 11.32 -28.54
CA PRO A 59 -3.48 10.53 -27.45
C PRO A 59 -1.97 10.77 -27.32
N ALA A 60 -1.52 11.09 -26.11
CA ALA A 60 -0.09 11.11 -25.80
C ALA A 60 0.47 9.69 -25.87
N PRO A 61 1.67 9.48 -26.41
CA PRO A 61 2.29 8.16 -26.47
C PRO A 61 2.47 7.62 -25.05
N ALA A 62 2.00 6.39 -24.82
CA ALA A 62 2.26 5.68 -23.58
C ALA A 62 3.78 5.44 -23.45
N PRO A 63 4.38 5.62 -22.26
CA PRO A 63 5.74 5.18 -22.04
C PRO A 63 5.76 3.65 -22.09
N ASP A 64 6.65 3.09 -22.91
CA ASP A 64 6.93 1.67 -23.00
C ASP A 64 7.31 1.14 -21.61
N ALA A 65 6.46 0.27 -21.05
CA ALA A 65 6.81 -0.51 -19.88
C ALA A 65 7.80 -1.61 -20.31
N PRO A 66 9.00 -1.70 -19.69
CA PRO A 66 9.93 -2.78 -19.99
C PRO A 66 9.34 -4.12 -19.56
N PRO A 67 9.62 -5.22 -20.28
CA PRO A 67 9.15 -6.54 -19.91
C PRO A 67 9.76 -6.94 -18.55
N ALA A 68 8.90 -7.40 -17.64
CA ALA A 68 9.29 -7.98 -16.37
C ALA A 68 10.15 -9.24 -16.63
N ALA A 69 11.46 -9.11 -16.43
CA ALA A 69 12.37 -10.24 -16.45
C ALA A 69 12.02 -11.16 -15.27
N ALA A 70 11.67 -12.41 -15.59
CA ALA A 70 11.53 -13.46 -14.60
C ALA A 70 12.88 -13.68 -13.91
N ALA A 71 12.97 -13.30 -12.64
CA ALA A 71 14.16 -13.55 -11.83
C ALA A 71 14.33 -15.07 -11.63
N PRO A 72 15.55 -15.62 -11.80
CA PRO A 72 15.80 -17.01 -11.49
C PRO A 72 15.63 -17.22 -9.97
N VAL A 73 14.89 -18.26 -9.61
CA VAL A 73 14.80 -18.72 -8.22
C VAL A 73 16.19 -19.23 -7.84
N ALA A 74 17.01 -18.36 -7.27
CA ALA A 74 18.30 -18.72 -6.74
C ALA A 74 18.11 -19.80 -5.67
N LEU A 75 18.84 -20.90 -5.79
CA LEU A 75 18.97 -21.89 -4.72
C LEU A 75 19.48 -21.16 -3.48
N MET A 76 18.65 -21.09 -2.45
CA MET A 76 18.90 -20.28 -1.26
C MET A 76 20.11 -20.82 -0.50
N PRO A 77 21.12 -19.99 -0.18
CA PRO A 77 22.28 -20.41 0.60
C PRO A 77 21.86 -20.89 2.00
N GLU A 78 22.61 -21.83 2.58
CA GLU A 78 22.26 -22.57 3.80
C GLU A 78 21.90 -21.67 4.99
N GLY A 79 22.57 -20.52 5.13
CA GLY A 79 22.27 -19.53 6.16
C GLY A 79 20.87 -18.90 6.04
N GLU A 80 20.37 -18.70 4.82
CA GLU A 80 19.02 -18.17 4.59
C GLU A 80 17.93 -19.20 4.93
N GLN A 81 18.23 -20.49 4.77
CA GLN A 81 17.30 -21.57 5.13
C GLN A 81 17.17 -21.67 6.65
N HIS A 82 18.29 -21.57 7.38
CA HIS A 82 18.30 -21.57 8.83
C HIS A 82 17.51 -20.38 9.41
N LEU A 83 17.76 -19.17 8.88
CA LEU A 83 17.04 -17.97 9.30
C LEU A 83 15.52 -18.09 9.05
N ARG A 84 15.12 -18.59 7.88
CA ARG A 84 13.69 -18.79 7.57
C ARG A 84 13.00 -19.80 8.49
N ARG A 85 13.71 -20.84 8.92
CA ARG A 85 13.18 -21.83 9.87
C ARG A 85 12.93 -21.21 11.24
N LEU A 86 13.90 -20.45 11.76
CA LEU A 86 13.77 -19.73 13.03
C LEU A 86 12.59 -18.74 13.00
N LEU A 87 12.45 -17.96 11.91
CA LEU A 87 11.34 -17.01 11.74
C LEU A 87 9.97 -17.70 11.70
N LYS A 88 9.89 -18.90 11.11
CA LYS A 88 8.66 -19.70 11.07
C LYS A 88 8.28 -20.19 12.47
N GLU A 89 9.24 -20.74 13.22
CA GLU A 89 9.01 -21.23 14.59
C GLU A 89 8.57 -20.09 15.52
N LEU A 90 9.19 -18.92 15.41
CA LEU A 90 8.78 -17.71 16.14
C LEU A 90 7.33 -17.30 15.84
N ARG A 91 6.94 -17.27 14.57
CA ARG A 91 5.58 -16.96 14.16
C ARG A 91 4.58 -17.97 14.73
N ASP A 92 4.89 -19.26 14.64
CA ASP A 92 3.98 -20.32 15.09
C ASP A 92 3.78 -20.23 16.62
N HIS A 93 4.83 -19.92 17.37
CA HIS A 93 4.77 -19.72 18.82
C HIS A 93 3.89 -18.52 19.22
N VAL A 94 4.02 -17.39 18.51
CA VAL A 94 3.16 -16.21 18.75
C VAL A 94 1.71 -16.52 18.44
N THR A 95 1.44 -17.33 17.42
CA THR A 95 0.07 -17.69 17.01
C THR A 95 -0.59 -18.67 17.97
N GLN A 96 0.17 -19.58 18.57
CA GLN A 96 -0.33 -20.55 19.55
C GLN A 96 -0.55 -19.96 20.95
N ASN A 97 0.13 -18.86 21.27
CA ASN A 97 0.05 -18.18 22.57
C ASN A 97 -0.78 -16.88 22.55
N ALA A 98 -1.47 -16.59 21.44
CA ALA A 98 -2.44 -15.49 21.32
C ALA A 98 -3.86 -15.99 21.58
#